data_AF-A0AAU5ZEG8-F1
#
_entry.id   AF-A0AAU5ZEG8-F1
#
_cell.length_a   1.000
_cell.length_b   1.000
_cell.length_c   1.000
_cell.angle_alpha   90.00
_cell.angle_beta   90.00
_cell.angle_gamma   90.00
#
_symmetry.space_group_name_H-M   'P 1'
#
loop_
_entity.id
_entity.type
_entity.pdbx_description
1 polymer ?
#
loop_
_entity_poly.entity_id
_entity_poly.type
_entity_poly.pdbx_seq_one_letter_code
_entity_poly.pdbx_strand_id
1 'polypeptide(L)'
;MAALTRWHVGAWTTRGTRVGEPLEAGRKRTPDELNFDVVGLARILGRRLSGREELQVRLWQNELRPTHTRLCGVHTLADPDNARLLRATAEEALAWLGERAPAGYEFVLTDAVELQPILDLDAEVVAVDAVIQLAGTNLPAARLAASHVRRSAAGDWYAGDATCNWSGPHETADAAVAVVQTAREELADQLLAAGRPDLAATAPRWPAVPVEPPAPHG
;
A
#
# COMPACT_ATOMS: atom_id res chain seq x y z
N MET A 1 7.93 -16.95 -6.15
CA MET A 1 7.76 -15.86 -5.16
C MET A 1 6.50 -15.11 -5.53
N ALA A 2 5.58 -14.86 -4.60
CA ALA A 2 4.45 -13.97 -4.87
C ALA A 2 4.98 -12.53 -4.87
N ALA A 3 4.81 -11.81 -5.99
CA ALA A 3 5.08 -10.37 -6.02
C ALA A 3 4.03 -9.65 -5.16
N LEU A 4 4.43 -8.59 -4.45
CA LEU A 4 3.44 -7.73 -3.80
C LEU A 4 2.60 -7.10 -4.91
N THR A 5 1.29 -7.34 -4.87
CA THR A 5 0.36 -6.66 -5.76
C THR A 5 -0.11 -5.37 -5.11
N ARG A 6 -0.42 -4.38 -5.94
CA ARG A 6 -0.93 -3.08 -5.47
C ARG A 6 -2.39 -3.24 -5.03
N TRP A 7 -2.57 -3.61 -3.76
CA TRP A 7 -3.89 -3.73 -3.14
C TRP A 7 -4.45 -2.41 -2.65
N HIS A 8 -3.58 -1.59 -2.06
CA HIS A 8 -3.95 -0.36 -1.39
C HIS A 8 -2.87 0.70 -1.67
N VAL A 9 -3.28 1.83 -2.23
CA VAL A 9 -2.45 3.04 -2.31
C VAL A 9 -2.86 3.93 -1.14
N GLY A 10 -1.86 4.48 -0.45
CA GLY A 10 -2.05 5.17 0.83
C GLY A 10 -1.41 4.41 1.98
N ALA A 11 -1.92 4.64 3.20
CA ALA A 11 -1.29 4.16 4.43
C ALA A 11 -1.57 2.67 4.72
N TRP A 12 -0.50 1.89 4.91
CA TRP A 12 -0.55 0.48 5.29
C TRP A 12 -0.40 0.25 6.80
N THR A 13 0.08 1.25 7.53
CA THR A 13 0.15 1.24 8.99
C THR A 13 -0.74 2.32 9.58
N THR A 14 -1.02 2.21 10.88
CA THR A 14 -1.58 3.35 11.62
C THR A 14 -0.57 4.50 11.58
N ARG A 15 -1.07 5.74 11.54
CA ARG A 15 -0.21 6.93 11.63
C ARG A 15 0.51 6.99 12.97
N GLY A 16 1.78 7.35 12.93
CA GLY A 16 2.63 7.65 14.06
C GLY A 16 2.78 9.14 14.28
N THR A 17 3.47 9.46 15.37
CA THR A 17 3.78 10.84 15.75
C THR A 17 5.05 11.27 15.05
N ARG A 18 4.98 12.36 14.26
CA ARG A 18 6.17 12.89 13.58
C ARG A 18 7.12 13.55 14.57
N VAL A 19 8.39 13.66 14.16
CA VAL A 19 9.39 14.41 14.93
C VAL A 19 8.92 15.86 15.09
N GLY A 20 8.84 16.32 16.33
CA GLY A 20 8.40 17.68 16.68
C GLY A 20 6.89 17.86 16.80
N GLU A 21 6.08 16.85 16.47
CA GLU A 21 4.64 16.88 16.75
C GLU A 21 4.34 16.42 18.19
N PRO A 22 3.31 16.98 18.83
CA PRO A 22 2.84 16.47 20.11
C PRO A 22 2.25 15.05 19.94
N LEU A 23 2.48 14.20 20.94
CA LEU A 23 1.92 12.86 20.99
C LEU A 23 0.41 12.93 21.24
N GLU A 24 -0.38 12.30 20.37
CA GLU A 24 -1.83 12.19 20.47
C GLU A 24 -2.24 10.75 20.78
N ALA A 25 -2.16 10.36 22.06
CA ALA A 25 -2.56 9.03 22.51
C ALA A 25 -4.00 8.72 22.06
N GLY A 26 -4.19 7.55 21.45
CA GLY A 26 -5.45 7.06 20.90
C GLY A 26 -5.68 7.40 19.44
N ARG A 27 -4.80 8.24 18.86
CA ARG A 27 -4.87 8.64 17.46
C ARG A 27 -3.60 8.32 16.70
N LYS A 28 -2.43 8.59 17.29
CA LYS A 28 -1.12 8.40 16.67
C LYS A 28 -0.27 7.43 17.47
N ARG A 29 0.49 6.58 16.77
CA ARG A 29 1.50 5.68 17.34
C ARG A 29 2.68 6.47 17.91
N THR A 30 3.34 5.92 18.93
CA THR A 30 4.70 6.39 19.32
C THR A 30 5.72 6.00 18.24
N PRO A 31 6.94 6.56 18.24
CA PRO A 31 8.00 6.12 17.33
C PRO A 31 8.30 4.60 17.41
N ASP A 32 8.36 4.04 18.62
CA ASP A 32 8.60 2.60 18.80
C ASP A 32 7.44 1.75 18.28
N GLU A 33 6.20 2.16 18.56
CA GLU A 33 5.04 1.46 18.03
C GLU A 33 4.98 1.53 16.50
N LEU A 34 5.33 2.66 15.88
CA LEU A 34 5.41 2.78 14.41
C LEU A 34 6.52 1.90 13.83
N ASN A 35 7.72 1.90 14.42
CA ASN A 35 8.80 1.01 13.99
C ASN A 35 8.39 -0.46 14.10
N PHE A 36 7.66 -0.82 15.16
CA PHE A 36 7.11 -2.16 15.32
C PHE A 36 6.04 -2.48 14.26
N ASP A 37 5.21 -1.51 13.87
CA ASP A 37 4.24 -1.65 12.77
C ASP A 37 4.93 -1.90 11.42
N VAL A 38 6.06 -1.23 11.15
CA VAL A 38 6.88 -1.43 9.93
C VAL A 38 7.40 -2.87 9.88
N VAL A 39 7.98 -3.36 10.99
CA VAL A 39 8.46 -4.76 11.08
C VAL A 39 7.30 -5.74 10.92
N GLY A 40 6.16 -5.46 11.57
CA GLY A 40 4.94 -6.27 11.45
C GLY A 40 4.41 -6.35 10.04
N LEU A 41 4.37 -5.22 9.32
CA LEU A 41 3.94 -5.13 7.93
C LEU A 41 4.82 -5.99 7.02
N ALA A 42 6.14 -5.85 7.10
CA ALA A 42 7.06 -6.67 6.28
C ALA A 42 6.85 -8.18 6.52
N ARG A 43 6.59 -8.59 7.77
CA ARG A 43 6.28 -9.98 8.10
C ARG A 43 4.95 -10.45 7.53
N ILE A 44 3.88 -9.66 7.66
CA ILE A 44 2.55 -9.96 7.06
C ILE A 44 2.69 -10.13 5.54
N LEU A 45 3.56 -9.33 4.92
CA LEU A 45 3.85 -9.36 3.50
C LEU A 45 4.90 -10.41 3.09
N GLY A 46 5.36 -11.24 4.03
CA GLY A 46 6.12 -12.45 3.75
C GLY A 46 7.62 -12.39 4.05
N ARG A 47 8.15 -11.31 4.63
CA ARG A 47 9.54 -11.27 5.13
C ARG A 47 9.69 -12.32 6.22
N ARG A 48 10.58 -13.29 5.98
CA ARG A 48 10.93 -14.33 6.95
C ARG A 48 12.01 -13.80 7.88
N LEU A 49 11.88 -14.13 9.15
CA LEU A 49 12.85 -13.84 10.20
C LEU A 49 13.52 -15.12 10.66
N SER A 50 14.77 -15.02 11.11
CA SER A 50 15.45 -16.09 11.82
C SER A 50 14.84 -16.35 13.20
N GLY A 51 15.16 -17.48 13.82
CA GLY A 51 14.65 -17.81 15.16
C GLY A 51 15.01 -16.79 16.24
N ARG A 52 16.20 -16.18 16.16
CA ARG A 52 16.63 -15.13 17.09
C ARG A 52 15.81 -13.84 16.91
N GLU A 53 15.60 -13.44 15.66
CA GLU A 53 14.80 -12.25 15.34
C GLU A 53 13.34 -12.44 15.75
N GLU A 54 12.78 -13.64 15.57
CA GLU A 54 11.43 -13.98 16.03
C GLU A 54 11.29 -13.84 17.57
N LEU A 55 12.28 -14.29 18.33
CA LEU A 55 12.30 -14.10 19.78
C LEU A 55 12.38 -12.61 20.15
N GLN A 56 13.21 -11.83 19.46
CA GLN A 56 13.33 -10.40 19.68
C GLN A 56 12.01 -9.66 19.40
N VAL A 57 11.33 -10.00 18.30
CA VAL A 57 10.01 -9.43 17.96
C VAL A 57 8.98 -9.75 19.04
N ARG A 58 8.98 -10.96 19.61
CA ARG A 58 8.08 -11.31 20.73
C ARG A 58 8.37 -10.52 21.99
N LEU A 59 9.64 -10.22 22.29
CA LEU A 59 10.00 -9.36 23.43
C LEU A 59 9.44 -7.95 23.24
N TRP A 60 9.68 -7.34 22.07
CA TRP A 60 9.10 -6.03 21.75
C TRP A 60 7.57 -6.05 21.77
N GLN A 61 6.95 -7.12 21.26
CA GLN A 61 5.49 -7.27 21.30
C GLN A 61 4.95 -7.26 22.74
N ASN A 62 5.64 -7.91 23.67
CA ASN A 62 5.23 -7.94 25.08
C ASN A 62 5.30 -6.56 25.74
N GLU A 63 6.22 -5.69 25.33
CA GLU A 63 6.36 -4.33 25.86
C GLU A 63 5.43 -3.34 25.16
N LEU A 64 5.38 -3.39 23.82
CA LEU A 64 4.65 -2.42 22.98
C LEU A 64 3.18 -2.77 22.79
N ARG A 65 2.82 -4.06 22.90
CA ARG A 65 1.45 -4.56 22.71
C ARG A 65 1.06 -5.63 23.74
N PRO A 66 1.08 -5.33 25.06
CA PRO A 66 0.64 -6.28 26.07
C PRO A 66 -0.89 -6.42 25.98
N THR A 67 -1.36 -7.51 25.36
CA THR A 67 -2.74 -8.05 25.23
C THR A 67 -3.97 -7.14 25.44
N HIS A 68 -4.78 -7.12 24.38
CA HIS A 68 -6.21 -6.75 24.19
C HIS A 68 -6.71 -5.34 24.61
N THR A 69 -7.22 -4.62 23.59
CA THR A 69 -7.95 -3.34 23.63
C THR A 69 -7.20 -2.10 24.13
N ARG A 70 -5.99 -1.83 23.61
CA ARG A 70 -5.22 -0.64 24.02
C ARG A 70 -5.18 0.48 22.99
N LEU A 71 -5.24 1.68 23.58
CA LEU A 71 -5.01 2.98 22.98
C LEU A 71 -3.62 3.00 22.31
N CYS A 72 -3.52 3.42 21.04
CA CYS A 72 -2.22 3.65 20.40
C CYS A 72 -1.53 4.88 21.02
N GLY A 73 -0.22 5.03 20.82
CA GLY A 73 0.51 6.21 21.24
C GLY A 73 0.81 6.24 22.73
N VAL A 74 0.97 5.08 23.36
CA VAL A 74 1.18 4.98 24.81
C VAL A 74 2.48 4.26 25.16
N HIS A 75 2.90 3.30 24.33
CA HIS A 75 3.99 2.41 24.68
C HIS A 75 5.29 2.81 24.01
N THR A 76 6.38 2.77 24.77
CA THR A 76 7.76 2.91 24.32
C THR A 76 8.60 1.85 25.00
N LEU A 77 9.66 1.39 24.35
CA LEU A 77 10.58 0.42 24.94
C LEU A 77 11.34 1.08 26.09
N ALA A 78 11.44 0.38 27.22
CA ALA A 78 12.10 0.92 28.40
C ALA A 78 13.62 0.98 28.23
N ASP A 79 14.18 0.02 27.49
CA ASP A 79 15.61 -0.07 27.20
C ASP A 79 15.97 0.67 25.89
N PRO A 80 16.81 1.72 25.96
CA PRO A 80 17.26 2.45 24.78
C PRO A 80 18.01 1.59 23.74
N ASP A 81 18.66 0.51 24.17
CA ASP A 81 19.33 -0.41 23.25
C ASP A 81 18.31 -1.18 22.42
N ASN A 82 17.22 -1.62 23.05
CA ASN A 82 16.10 -2.26 22.35
C ASN A 82 15.39 -1.28 21.41
N ALA A 83 15.21 -0.02 21.80
CA ALA A 83 14.63 1.01 20.92
C ALA A 83 15.50 1.26 19.68
N ARG A 84 16.83 1.34 19.85
CA ARG A 84 17.78 1.47 18.73
C ARG A 84 17.76 0.25 17.81
N LEU A 85 17.73 -0.96 18.39
CA LEU A 85 17.66 -2.20 17.62
C LEU A 85 16.34 -2.27 16.82
N LEU A 86 15.21 -1.96 17.46
CA LEU A 86 13.90 -1.94 16.80
C LEU A 86 13.89 -0.97 15.61
N ARG A 87 14.44 0.23 15.77
CA ARG A 87 14.57 1.20 14.69
C ARG A 87 15.41 0.64 13.53
N ALA A 88 16.57 0.07 13.81
CA ALA A 88 17.42 -0.52 12.76
C ALA A 88 16.70 -1.67 12.03
N THR A 89 16.00 -2.53 12.76
CA THR A 89 15.19 -3.60 12.16
C THR A 89 14.02 -3.07 11.33
N ALA A 90 13.43 -1.94 11.72
CA ALA A 90 12.39 -1.27 10.93
C ALA A 90 12.96 -0.67 9.64
N GLU A 91 14.16 -0.08 9.68
CA GLU A 91 14.87 0.43 8.49
C GLU A 91 15.18 -0.72 7.49
N GLU A 92 15.66 -1.86 7.97
CA GLU A 92 15.86 -3.07 7.15
C GLU A 92 14.55 -3.61 6.57
N ALA A 93 13.48 -3.62 7.37
CA ALA A 93 12.16 -4.06 6.94
C ALA A 93 11.58 -3.12 5.86
N LEU A 94 11.77 -1.81 5.99
CA LEU A 94 11.36 -0.82 4.99
C LEU A 94 12.15 -0.98 3.69
N ALA A 95 13.47 -1.18 3.77
CA ALA A 95 14.29 -1.46 2.58
C ALA A 95 13.81 -2.72 1.86
N TRP A 96 13.52 -3.79 2.61
CA TRP A 96 12.98 -5.04 2.08
C TRP A 96 11.61 -4.86 1.38
N LEU A 97 10.75 -3.99 1.94
CA LEU A 97 9.48 -3.61 1.32
C LEU A 97 9.71 -2.83 0.02
N GLY A 98 10.64 -1.88 0.02
CA GLY A 98 11.01 -1.08 -1.14
C GLY A 98 11.47 -1.93 -2.34
N GLU A 99 12.30 -2.95 -2.11
CA GLU A 99 12.73 -3.91 -3.13
C GLU A 99 11.57 -4.68 -3.79
N ARG A 100 10.40 -4.71 -3.14
CA ARG A 100 9.23 -5.51 -3.55
C ARG A 100 8.04 -4.63 -3.90
N ALA A 101 8.20 -3.32 -3.93
CA ALA A 101 7.13 -2.42 -4.33
C ALA A 101 6.62 -2.80 -5.74
N PRO A 102 5.30 -2.77 -5.98
CA PRO A 102 4.76 -2.95 -7.33
C PRO A 102 5.37 -1.94 -8.31
N ALA A 103 5.56 -2.33 -9.57
CA ALA A 103 6.15 -1.44 -10.58
C ALA A 103 5.37 -0.11 -10.70
N GLY A 104 6.11 1.00 -10.70
CA GLY A 104 5.54 2.35 -10.70
C GLY A 104 5.12 2.88 -9.32
N TYR A 105 5.41 2.14 -8.24
CA TYR A 105 5.11 2.54 -6.86
C TYR A 105 6.35 2.38 -5.97
N GLU A 106 6.33 3.07 -4.84
CA GLU A 106 7.34 2.97 -3.79
C GLU A 106 6.69 2.93 -2.40
N PHE A 107 7.37 2.26 -1.46
CA PHE A 107 7.03 2.35 -0.04
C PHE A 107 7.84 3.47 0.60
N VAL A 108 7.16 4.44 1.20
CA VAL A 108 7.77 5.58 1.90
C VAL A 108 7.31 5.58 3.35
N LEU A 109 8.24 5.87 4.26
CA LEU A 109 7.92 6.10 5.66
C LEU A 109 7.74 7.61 5.90
N THR A 110 6.49 8.05 6.05
CA THR A 110 6.11 9.42 6.42
C THR A 110 5.82 9.47 7.92
N ASP A 111 4.56 9.72 8.31
CA ASP A 111 3.99 9.30 9.60
C ASP A 111 3.38 7.90 9.53
N ALA A 112 3.29 7.28 8.35
CA ALA A 112 2.93 5.87 8.19
C ALA A 112 3.82 5.24 7.12
N VAL A 113 3.81 3.91 7.02
CA VAL A 113 4.27 3.27 5.79
C VAL A 113 3.20 3.47 4.74
N GLU A 114 3.50 4.24 3.72
CA GLU A 114 2.59 4.51 2.61
C GLU A 114 3.11 3.83 1.34
N LEU A 115 2.20 3.23 0.57
CA LEU A 115 2.47 2.90 -0.82
C LEU A 115 2.02 4.08 -1.66
N GLN A 116 2.94 4.73 -2.35
CA GLN A 116 2.68 5.91 -3.17
C GLN A 116 3.11 5.64 -4.62
N PRO A 117 2.44 6.26 -5.60
CA PRO A 117 2.88 6.15 -6.98
C PRO A 117 4.15 7.00 -7.22
N ILE A 118 5.11 6.46 -7.97
CA ILE A 118 6.28 7.20 -8.40
C ILE A 118 5.84 8.21 -9.48
N LEU A 119 6.17 9.49 -9.29
CA LEU A 119 5.70 10.58 -10.15
C LEU A 119 6.60 10.87 -11.36
N ASP A 120 7.53 9.97 -11.66
CA ASP A 120 8.42 10.06 -12.81
C ASP A 120 7.71 9.57 -14.08
N LEU A 121 7.38 10.51 -14.98
CA LEU A 121 6.72 10.20 -16.25
C LEU A 121 7.67 9.60 -17.29
N ASP A 122 8.97 9.58 -17.05
CA ASP A 122 9.97 8.96 -17.92
C ASP A 122 10.28 7.51 -17.52
N ALA A 123 9.72 7.04 -16.40
CA ALA A 123 9.86 5.66 -15.95
C ALA A 123 9.30 4.65 -16.98
N GLU A 124 9.88 3.45 -17.01
CA GLU A 124 9.44 2.36 -17.91
C GLU A 124 7.97 1.98 -17.65
N VAL A 125 7.56 2.00 -16.38
CA VAL A 125 6.19 1.75 -15.94
C VAL A 125 5.67 2.98 -15.20
N VAL A 126 4.57 3.55 -15.67
CA VAL A 126 3.92 4.71 -15.07
C VAL A 126 2.63 4.26 -14.39
N ALA A 127 2.54 4.42 -13.08
CA ALA A 127 1.32 4.10 -12.34
C ALA A 127 0.16 5.00 -12.77
N VAL A 128 -1.02 4.41 -12.99
CA VAL A 128 -2.25 5.16 -13.31
C VAL A 128 -2.55 6.21 -12.21
N ASP A 129 -2.23 5.90 -10.96
CA ASP A 129 -2.37 6.81 -9.82
C ASP A 129 -1.42 8.01 -9.90
N ALA A 130 -0.20 7.85 -10.42
CA ALA A 130 0.70 8.98 -10.69
C ALA A 130 0.07 9.92 -11.70
N VAL A 131 -0.50 9.36 -12.78
CA VAL A 131 -1.18 10.13 -13.82
C VAL A 131 -2.36 10.90 -13.26
N ILE A 132 -3.22 10.25 -12.47
CA ILE A 132 -4.37 10.89 -11.82
C ILE A 132 -3.92 11.99 -10.87
N GLN A 133 -2.89 11.74 -10.06
CA GLN A 133 -2.35 12.71 -9.12
C GLN A 133 -1.77 13.93 -9.84
N LEU A 134 -0.97 13.71 -10.90
CA LEU A 134 -0.35 14.77 -11.70
C LEU A 134 -1.36 15.53 -12.56
N ALA A 135 -2.49 14.92 -12.93
CA ALA A 135 -3.56 15.62 -13.65
C ALA A 135 -4.13 16.78 -12.82
N GLY A 136 -4.19 16.62 -11.49
CA GLY A 136 -4.60 17.68 -10.56
C GLY A 136 -6.06 18.15 -10.75
N THR A 137 -6.86 17.39 -11.48
CA THR A 137 -8.27 17.68 -11.76
C THR A 137 -9.12 16.41 -11.61
N ASN A 138 -10.42 16.59 -11.43
CA ASN A 138 -11.35 15.48 -11.30
C ASN A 138 -11.69 14.90 -12.68
N LEU A 139 -11.17 13.70 -12.97
CA LEU A 139 -11.43 12.96 -14.19
C LEU A 139 -12.42 11.83 -13.87
N PRO A 140 -13.62 11.78 -14.49
CA PRO A 140 -14.63 10.78 -14.17
C PRO A 140 -14.14 9.32 -14.23
N ALA A 141 -13.26 9.00 -15.19
CA ALA A 141 -12.75 7.64 -15.37
C ALA A 141 -11.70 7.23 -14.32
N ALA A 142 -11.10 8.18 -13.59
CA ALA A 142 -9.91 7.98 -12.76
C ALA A 142 -10.05 6.83 -11.75
N ARG A 143 -11.17 6.78 -11.00
CA ARG A 143 -11.37 5.78 -9.94
C ARG A 143 -11.40 4.36 -10.50
N LEU A 144 -12.12 4.17 -11.61
CA LEU A 144 -12.25 2.86 -12.23
C LEU A 144 -10.97 2.48 -12.98
N ALA A 145 -10.29 3.43 -13.63
CA ALA A 145 -9.03 3.19 -14.32
C ALA A 145 -7.88 2.75 -13.40
N ALA A 146 -7.89 3.24 -12.15
CA ALA A 146 -6.93 2.89 -11.09
C ALA A 146 -7.38 1.70 -10.22
N SER A 147 -8.49 1.04 -10.56
CA SER A 147 -9.01 -0.10 -9.79
C SER A 147 -8.22 -1.38 -10.02
N HIS A 148 -8.28 -2.28 -9.05
CA HIS A 148 -7.89 -3.67 -9.17
C HIS A 148 -9.12 -4.57 -9.29
N VAL A 149 -8.91 -5.81 -9.70
CA VAL A 149 -9.95 -6.84 -9.79
C VAL A 149 -9.80 -7.82 -8.64
N ARG A 150 -10.87 -8.03 -7.87
CA ARG A 150 -10.89 -8.90 -6.70
C ARG A 150 -12.05 -9.88 -6.75
N ARG A 151 -11.88 -11.02 -6.08
CA ARG A 151 -12.94 -12.04 -5.99
C ARG A 151 -13.57 -11.98 -4.61
N SER A 152 -14.89 -11.87 -4.57
CA SER A 152 -15.63 -11.94 -3.31
C SER A 152 -15.65 -13.36 -2.75
N ALA A 153 -15.97 -13.47 -1.46
CA ALA A 153 -16.17 -14.77 -0.80
C ALA A 153 -17.33 -15.58 -1.40
N ALA A 154 -18.32 -14.91 -2.02
CA ALA A 154 -19.42 -15.54 -2.74
C ALA A 154 -19.02 -16.07 -4.13
N GLY A 155 -17.82 -15.72 -4.61
CA GLY A 155 -17.27 -16.15 -5.88
C GLY A 155 -17.37 -15.14 -7.01
N ASP A 156 -18.09 -14.03 -6.83
CA ASP A 156 -18.26 -12.96 -7.82
C ASP A 156 -17.02 -12.08 -7.96
N TRP A 157 -16.82 -11.48 -9.14
CA TRP A 157 -15.70 -10.59 -9.45
C TRP A 157 -16.11 -9.11 -9.40
N TYR A 158 -15.24 -8.27 -8.83
CA TYR A 158 -15.46 -6.82 -8.72
C TYR A 158 -14.21 -6.06 -9.13
N ALA A 159 -14.40 -4.91 -9.76
CA ALA A 159 -13.35 -3.91 -9.94
C ALA A 159 -13.51 -2.80 -8.88
N GLY A 160 -12.45 -2.53 -8.13
CA GLY A 160 -12.48 -1.59 -7.03
C GLY A 160 -11.12 -1.37 -6.38
N ASP A 161 -11.17 -0.81 -5.18
CA ASP A 161 -10.04 -0.79 -4.24
C ASP A 161 -10.35 -1.68 -3.02
N ALA A 162 -9.45 -1.70 -2.04
CA ALA A 162 -9.58 -2.53 -0.83
C ALA A 162 -10.84 -2.19 0.00
N THR A 163 -11.41 -1.00 -0.19
CA THR A 163 -12.51 -0.45 0.62
C THR A 163 -13.81 -0.29 -0.15
N CYS A 164 -13.77 -0.20 -1.48
CA CYS A 164 -14.92 0.13 -2.31
C CYS A 164 -14.97 -0.71 -3.60
N ASN A 165 -16.17 -1.20 -3.93
CA ASN A 165 -16.47 -1.80 -5.23
C ASN A 165 -17.06 -0.75 -6.15
N TRP A 166 -16.37 -0.44 -7.25
CA TRP A 166 -16.81 0.55 -8.23
C TRP A 166 -17.56 -0.09 -9.40
N SER A 167 -17.29 -1.38 -9.70
CA SER A 167 -18.00 -2.13 -10.72
C SER A 167 -18.10 -3.62 -10.37
N GLY A 168 -19.20 -4.24 -10.78
CA GLY A 168 -19.55 -5.65 -10.53
C GLY A 168 -20.90 -5.80 -9.81
N PRO A 169 -21.35 -7.05 -9.56
CA PRO A 169 -20.63 -8.30 -9.81
C PRO A 169 -20.45 -8.62 -11.30
N HIS A 170 -19.31 -9.24 -11.63
CA HIS A 170 -18.98 -9.80 -12.94
C HIS A 170 -18.85 -11.32 -12.86
N GLU A 171 -19.22 -12.02 -13.92
CA GLU A 171 -19.16 -13.48 -14.00
C GLU A 171 -17.72 -14.02 -14.03
N THR A 172 -16.78 -13.25 -14.61
CA THR A 172 -15.38 -13.66 -14.78
C THR A 172 -14.41 -12.54 -14.41
N ALA A 173 -13.16 -12.91 -14.09
CA ALA A 173 -12.08 -11.95 -13.88
C ALA A 173 -11.83 -11.09 -15.13
N ASP A 174 -11.86 -11.72 -16.31
CA ASP A 174 -11.63 -11.03 -17.59
C ASP A 174 -12.69 -9.96 -17.87
N ALA A 175 -13.96 -10.22 -17.52
CA ALA A 175 -15.03 -9.24 -17.65
C ALA A 175 -14.79 -8.02 -16.74
N ALA A 176 -14.36 -8.25 -15.50
CA ALA A 176 -14.00 -7.16 -14.59
C ALA A 176 -12.74 -6.40 -15.08
N VAL A 177 -11.74 -7.09 -15.63
CA VAL A 177 -10.54 -6.48 -16.22
C VAL A 177 -10.91 -5.62 -17.42
N ALA A 178 -11.79 -6.09 -18.31
CA ALA A 178 -12.22 -5.36 -19.49
C ALA A 178 -12.84 -4.00 -19.11
N VAL A 179 -13.66 -3.96 -18.07
CA VAL A 179 -14.25 -2.71 -17.57
C VAL A 179 -13.18 -1.72 -17.09
N VAL A 180 -12.14 -2.19 -16.41
CA VAL A 180 -11.01 -1.33 -16.01
C VAL A 180 -10.22 -0.83 -17.23
N GLN A 181 -10.04 -1.67 -18.25
CA GLN A 181 -9.34 -1.28 -19.48
C GLN A 181 -10.12 -0.23 -20.27
N THR A 182 -11.43 -0.38 -20.42
CA THR A 182 -12.27 0.68 -21.01
C THR A 182 -12.16 1.99 -20.24
N ALA A 183 -12.17 1.95 -18.90
CA ALA A 183 -11.96 3.15 -18.10
C ALA A 183 -10.56 3.78 -18.30
N ARG A 184 -9.54 2.97 -18.59
CA ARG A 184 -8.19 3.47 -18.92
C ARG A 184 -8.17 4.16 -20.29
N GLU A 185 -8.83 3.59 -21.30
CA GLU A 185 -9.00 4.24 -22.60
C GLU A 185 -9.73 5.58 -22.44
N GLU A 186 -10.84 5.60 -21.71
CA GLU A 186 -11.59 6.83 -21.40
C GLU A 186 -10.74 7.86 -20.61
N LEU A 187 -9.89 7.40 -19.68
CA LEU A 187 -8.98 8.28 -18.95
C LEU A 187 -7.99 8.96 -19.90
N ALA A 188 -7.43 8.23 -20.86
CA ALA A 188 -6.51 8.81 -21.86
C ALA A 188 -7.20 9.89 -22.70
N ASP A 189 -8.43 9.65 -23.15
CA ASP A 189 -9.24 10.63 -23.88
C ASP A 189 -9.57 11.87 -23.02
N GLN A 190 -9.93 11.65 -21.75
CA GLN A 190 -10.21 12.74 -20.81
C GLN A 190 -8.95 13.59 -20.54
N LEU A 191 -7.76 12.98 -20.46
CA LEU A 191 -6.49 13.69 -20.30
C LEU A 191 -6.18 14.55 -21.54
N LEU A 192 -6.40 14.02 -22.74
CA LEU A 192 -6.25 14.79 -23.99
C LEU A 192 -7.19 16.00 -24.01
N ALA A 193 -8.47 15.78 -23.70
CA ALA A 193 -9.49 16.83 -23.63
C ALA A 193 -9.17 17.89 -22.55
N ALA A 194 -8.52 17.48 -21.46
CA ALA A 194 -8.06 18.38 -20.39
C ALA A 194 -6.74 19.11 -20.72
N GLY A 195 -6.19 18.96 -21.92
CA GLY A 195 -4.93 19.60 -22.32
C GLY A 195 -3.70 18.98 -21.66
N ARG A 196 -3.76 17.68 -21.30
CA ARG A 196 -2.66 16.89 -20.72
C ARG A 196 -2.20 15.76 -21.64
N PRO A 197 -1.72 16.07 -22.87
CA PRO A 197 -1.23 15.05 -23.79
C PRO A 197 0.06 14.37 -23.28
N ASP A 198 0.83 15.05 -22.44
CA ASP A 198 1.99 14.51 -21.72
C ASP A 198 1.60 13.28 -20.88
N LEU A 199 0.49 13.40 -20.14
CA LEU A 199 -0.04 12.34 -19.29
C LEU A 199 -0.70 11.23 -20.12
N ALA A 200 -1.51 11.59 -21.12
CA ALA A 200 -2.17 10.61 -21.98
C ALA A 200 -1.16 9.73 -22.75
N ALA A 201 -0.03 10.30 -23.17
CA ALA A 201 1.03 9.58 -23.87
C ALA A 201 1.68 8.47 -23.03
N THR A 202 1.46 8.44 -21.71
CA THR A 202 1.95 7.36 -20.84
C THR A 202 1.10 6.09 -20.90
N ALA A 203 -0.07 6.11 -21.54
CA ALA A 203 -1.00 4.97 -21.58
C ALA A 203 -0.38 3.62 -21.98
N PRO A 204 0.53 3.53 -22.98
CA PRO A 204 1.20 2.28 -23.33
C PRO A 204 2.12 1.71 -22.23
N ARG A 205 2.51 2.54 -21.25
CA ARG A 205 3.39 2.19 -20.12
C ARG A 205 2.61 1.95 -18.82
N TRP A 206 1.29 2.01 -18.85
CA TRP A 206 0.49 1.69 -17.66
C TRP A 206 0.58 0.20 -17.34
N PRO A 207 0.75 -0.18 -16.06
CA PRO A 207 0.87 -1.58 -15.67
C PRO A 207 -0.43 -2.33 -15.97
N ALA A 208 -0.35 -3.64 -16.22
CA ALA A 208 -1.53 -4.49 -16.35
C ALA A 208 -2.51 -4.31 -15.16
N VAL A 209 -3.80 -4.54 -15.39
CA VAL A 209 -4.80 -4.47 -14.32
C VAL A 209 -4.47 -5.51 -13.25
N PRO A 210 -4.25 -5.12 -11.98
CA PRO A 210 -3.97 -6.08 -10.93
C PRO A 210 -5.18 -6.97 -10.69
N VAL A 211 -4.98 -8.29 -10.67
CA VAL A 211 -6.02 -9.28 -10.35
C VAL A 211 -5.60 -10.01 -9.08
N GLU A 212 -6.51 -10.10 -8.11
CA GLU A 212 -6.34 -10.90 -6.90
C GLU A 212 -5.97 -12.35 -7.27
N PRO A 213 -4.80 -12.85 -6.84
CA PRO A 213 -4.47 -14.25 -7.03
C PRO A 213 -5.48 -15.10 -6.23
N PRO A 214 -5.90 -16.26 -6.77
CA PRO A 214 -6.80 -17.14 -6.04
C PRO A 214 -6.19 -17.48 -4.68
N ALA A 215 -6.99 -17.36 -3.61
CA ALA A 215 -6.54 -17.71 -2.27
C ALA A 215 -5.95 -19.13 -2.30
N PRO A 216 -4.75 -19.36 -1.73
CA PRO A 216 -4.22 -20.71 -1.63
C PRO A 216 -5.25 -21.54 -0.88
N HIS A 217 -5.75 -22.60 -1.51
CA HIS A 217 -6.64 -23.56 -0.85
C HIS A 217 -5.95 -24.03 0.44
N GLY A 218 -6.59 -23.72 1.57
CA GLY A 218 -6.22 -24.27 2.88
C GLY A 218 -6.59 -25.74 2.98
#